data_AF-A0A3G8M7M5-F1
#
_entry.id   AF-A0A3G8M7M5-F1
#
_cell.length_a   1.000
_cell.length_b   1.000
_cell.length_c   1.000
_cell.angle_alpha   90.00
_cell.angle_beta   90.00
_cell.angle_gamma   90.00
#
_symmetry.space_group_name_H-M   'P 1'
#
loop_
_entity.id
_entity.type
_entity.pdbx_description
1 polymer ?
#
loop_
_entity_poly.entity_id
_entity_poly.type
_entity_poly.pdbx_seq_one_letter_code
_entity_poly.pdbx_strand_id
1 'polypeptide(L)'
;MSNADDCGAPPKHGAVCWNELNVRDVERAKKFYSQTLGWSFEGIPMEGFTYWIISSQGARVGGMFEMKGPELAGVPEHWLTYIGVDDVDARLEKAKAAGAIICKDALEIPGVGRMAVLQQPGGAFVAWMTPKPPSA
;
A
#
# COMPACT_ATOMS: atom_id res chain seq x y z
N MET A 1 -10.20 -13.75 -11.60
CA MET A 1 -9.06 -13.78 -12.53
C MET A 1 -8.13 -12.67 -12.09
N SER A 2 -7.05 -13.03 -11.38
CA SER A 2 -6.06 -12.09 -10.86
C SER A 2 -5.17 -11.67 -12.03
N ASN A 3 -5.02 -10.36 -12.24
CA ASN A 3 -4.09 -9.80 -13.22
C ASN A 3 -2.66 -9.99 -12.72
N ALA A 4 -2.13 -11.21 -12.83
CA ALA A 4 -0.71 -11.48 -12.63
C ALA A 4 0.17 -10.80 -13.70
N ASP A 5 -0.43 -10.31 -14.79
CA ASP A 5 0.26 -9.70 -15.93
C ASP A 5 0.54 -8.19 -15.79
N ASP A 6 0.13 -7.53 -14.70
CA ASP A 6 0.28 -6.06 -14.54
C ASP A 6 1.48 -5.64 -13.68
N CYS A 7 2.43 -6.55 -13.41
CA CYS A 7 3.62 -6.28 -12.59
C CYS A 7 4.61 -5.24 -13.16
N GLY A 8 4.27 -4.55 -14.26
CA GLY A 8 5.16 -3.59 -14.92
C GLY A 8 4.52 -2.38 -15.60
N ALA A 9 3.19 -2.30 -15.70
CA ALA A 9 2.52 -1.11 -16.23
C ALA A 9 2.05 -0.21 -15.06
N PRO A 10 2.05 1.13 -15.23
CA PRO A 10 1.54 2.01 -14.20
C PRO A 10 0.05 1.68 -13.92
N PRO A 11 -0.37 1.57 -12.65
CA PRO A 11 -1.75 1.38 -12.24
C PRO A 11 -2.74 2.21 -13.05
N LYS A 12 -3.74 1.55 -13.64
CA LYS A 12 -4.84 2.25 -14.32
C LYS A 12 -5.72 2.97 -13.28
N HIS A 13 -6.22 4.15 -13.63
CA HIS A 13 -7.16 4.88 -12.79
C HIS A 13 -8.34 3.99 -12.37
N GLY A 14 -8.60 3.91 -11.06
CA GLY A 14 -9.67 3.11 -10.45
C GLY A 14 -9.34 1.62 -10.25
N ALA A 15 -8.18 1.14 -10.69
CA ALA A 15 -7.79 -0.27 -10.51
C ALA A 15 -7.09 -0.49 -9.17
N VAL A 16 -7.39 -1.62 -8.51
CA VAL A 16 -6.56 -2.10 -7.39
C VAL A 16 -5.20 -2.48 -7.93
N CYS A 17 -4.14 -1.93 -7.33
CA CYS A 17 -2.79 -2.09 -7.86
C CYS A 17 -1.77 -2.61 -6.85
N TRP A 18 -2.08 -2.52 -5.54
CA TRP A 18 -1.19 -3.02 -4.50
C TRP A 18 -1.97 -3.37 -3.25
N ASN A 19 -1.44 -4.30 -2.45
CA ASN A 19 -1.93 -4.60 -1.12
C ASN A 19 -0.77 -4.61 -0.16
N GLU A 20 -0.96 -4.00 1.01
CA GLU A 20 0.07 -3.84 2.02
C GLU A 20 -0.42 -4.37 3.35
N LEU A 21 0.33 -5.30 3.91
CA LEU A 21 0.11 -5.81 5.25
C LEU A 21 0.75 -4.86 6.27
N ASN A 22 -0.06 -4.25 7.12
CA ASN A 22 0.38 -3.38 8.20
C ASN A 22 0.35 -4.16 9.53
N VAL A 23 1.53 -4.39 10.12
CA VAL A 23 1.71 -5.26 11.30
C VAL A 23 2.61 -4.62 12.35
N ARG A 24 2.46 -5.00 13.63
CA ARG A 24 3.36 -4.56 14.71
C ARG A 24 4.55 -5.49 14.91
N ASP A 25 4.40 -6.75 14.53
CA ASP A 25 5.43 -7.78 14.62
C ASP A 25 5.66 -8.40 13.24
N VAL A 26 6.65 -7.84 12.54
CA VAL A 26 7.07 -8.26 11.20
C VAL A 26 7.48 -9.74 11.19
N GLU A 27 8.24 -10.19 12.19
CA GLU A 27 8.77 -11.55 12.20
C GLU A 27 7.68 -12.58 12.49
N ARG A 28 6.73 -12.25 13.37
CA ARG A 28 5.51 -13.06 13.56
C ARG A 28 4.72 -13.20 12.26
N ALA A 29 4.50 -12.09 11.55
CA ALA A 29 3.78 -12.10 10.29
C ALA A 29 4.50 -12.93 9.22
N LYS A 30 5.81 -12.73 9.03
CA LYS A 30 6.63 -13.53 8.10
C LYS A 30 6.55 -15.01 8.41
N LYS A 31 6.72 -15.39 9.69
CA LYS A 31 6.64 -16.80 10.11
C LYS A 31 5.28 -17.40 9.77
N PHE A 32 4.19 -16.71 10.09
CA PHE A 32 2.84 -17.19 9.78
C PHE A 32 2.65 -17.41 8.28
N TYR A 33 2.92 -16.39 7.46
CA TYR A 33 2.64 -16.44 6.01
C TYR A 33 3.62 -17.32 5.23
N SER A 34 4.88 -17.42 5.66
CA SER A 34 5.83 -18.39 5.08
C SER A 34 5.39 -19.83 5.37
N GLN A 35 4.94 -20.14 6.59
CA GLN A 35 4.52 -21.50 6.97
C GLN A 35 3.18 -21.91 6.37
N THR A 36 2.26 -20.95 6.18
CA THR A 36 0.89 -21.25 5.73
C THR A 36 0.70 -21.09 4.23
N LEU A 37 1.30 -20.07 3.62
CA LEU A 37 1.14 -19.75 2.19
C LEU A 37 2.42 -19.93 1.37
N GLY A 38 3.55 -20.22 2.00
CA GLY A 38 4.84 -20.33 1.31
C GLY A 38 5.36 -19.00 0.78
N TRP A 39 4.93 -17.87 1.36
CA TRP A 39 5.42 -16.55 0.95
C TRP A 39 6.88 -16.32 1.33
N SER A 40 7.59 -15.58 0.49
CA SER A 40 8.91 -15.05 0.75
C SER A 40 8.88 -13.52 0.88
N PHE A 41 9.91 -12.97 1.53
CA PHE A 41 9.96 -11.55 1.90
C PHE A 41 11.34 -10.98 1.59
N GLU A 42 11.38 -9.85 0.87
CA GLU A 42 12.60 -9.11 0.57
C GLU A 42 12.54 -7.75 1.25
N GLY A 43 13.53 -7.43 2.09
CA GLY A 43 13.61 -6.15 2.78
C GLY A 43 14.25 -5.08 1.90
N ILE A 44 13.52 -3.98 1.67
CA ILE A 44 13.97 -2.78 0.99
C ILE A 44 14.20 -1.69 2.04
N PRO A 45 15.47 -1.29 2.29
CA PRO A 45 15.76 -0.20 3.21
C PRO A 45 15.15 1.11 2.72
N MET A 46 14.39 1.79 3.58
CA MET A 46 13.84 3.13 3.36
C MET A 46 14.38 4.07 4.44
N GLU A 47 14.16 5.38 4.28
CA GLU A 47 14.54 6.35 5.30
C GLU A 47 13.72 6.11 6.58
N GLY A 48 14.37 5.61 7.64
CA GLY A 48 13.78 5.41 8.96
C GLY A 48 13.03 4.09 9.18
N PHE A 49 12.85 3.25 8.15
CA PHE A 49 12.18 1.94 8.27
C PHE A 49 12.59 0.96 7.16
N THR A 50 12.21 -0.30 7.29
CA THR A 50 12.35 -1.30 6.22
C THR A 50 10.98 -1.62 5.66
N TYR A 51 10.84 -1.50 4.34
CA TYR A 51 9.67 -1.99 3.61
C TYR A 51 9.92 -3.44 3.18
N TRP A 52 8.93 -4.32 3.27
CA TRP A 52 9.11 -5.71 2.87
C TRP A 52 8.26 -6.02 1.64
N ILE A 53 8.89 -6.42 0.54
CA ILE A 53 8.17 -6.95 -0.62
C ILE A 53 7.78 -8.40 -0.34
N ILE A 54 6.49 -8.71 -0.48
CA ILE A 54 5.94 -10.05 -0.35
C ILE A 54 5.91 -10.70 -1.72
N SER A 55 6.46 -11.91 -1.82
CA SER A 55 6.41 -12.70 -3.05
C SER A 55 5.74 -14.06 -2.81
N SER A 56 4.94 -14.51 -3.78
CA SER A 56 4.36 -15.84 -3.84
C SER A 56 4.82 -16.51 -5.13
N GLN A 57 5.47 -17.68 -5.02
CA GLN A 57 5.98 -18.42 -6.19
C GLN A 57 6.86 -17.56 -7.13
N GLY A 58 7.65 -16.65 -6.56
CA GLY A 58 8.54 -15.75 -7.32
C GLY A 58 7.87 -14.51 -7.90
N ALA A 59 6.55 -14.37 -7.83
CA ALA A 59 5.84 -13.16 -8.25
C ALA A 59 5.60 -12.23 -7.05
N ARG A 60 5.77 -10.92 -7.26
CA ARG A 60 5.45 -9.90 -6.25
C ARG A 60 3.93 -9.81 -6.08
N VAL A 61 3.45 -9.94 -4.85
CA VAL A 61 2.00 -9.98 -4.55
C VAL A 61 1.53 -8.92 -3.56
N GLY A 62 2.46 -8.21 -2.92
CA GLY A 62 2.13 -7.14 -2.00
C GLY A 62 3.36 -6.65 -1.24
N GLY A 63 3.11 -5.80 -0.27
CA GLY A 63 4.13 -5.31 0.65
C GLY A 63 3.75 -5.53 2.11
N MET A 64 4.70 -5.29 2.99
CA MET A 64 4.46 -5.27 4.42
C MET A 64 5.21 -4.12 5.07
N PHE A 65 4.49 -3.41 5.93
CA PHE A 65 4.94 -2.24 6.67
C PHE A 65 4.82 -2.49 8.18
N GLU A 66 5.84 -2.06 8.91
CA GLU A 66 5.85 -2.15 10.36
C GLU A 66 5.18 -0.92 11.00
N MET A 67 4.05 -1.14 11.65
CA MET A 67 3.31 -0.10 12.36
C MET A 67 4.01 0.30 13.64
N LYS A 68 4.67 1.46 13.60
CA LYS A 68 5.36 2.10 14.74
C LYS A 68 4.81 3.51 14.96
N GLY A 69 5.09 4.07 16.14
CA GLY A 69 4.76 5.44 16.49
C GLY A 69 3.41 5.61 17.21
N PRO A 70 3.26 6.70 17.99
CA PRO A 70 2.05 6.99 18.75
C PRO A 70 0.83 7.24 17.85
N GLU A 71 1.02 7.73 16.63
CA GLU A 71 -0.03 8.01 15.66
C GLU A 71 -0.76 6.74 15.18
N LEU A 72 -0.11 5.58 15.28
CA LEU A 72 -0.70 4.28 14.93
C LEU A 72 -1.10 3.45 16.15
N ALA A 73 -0.98 3.96 17.38
CA ALA A 73 -1.18 3.17 18.60
C ALA A 73 -2.58 2.54 18.71
N GLY A 74 -3.62 3.24 18.23
CA GLY A 74 -5.01 2.76 18.24
C GLY A 74 -5.45 2.00 16.98
N VAL A 75 -4.59 1.91 15.97
CA VAL A 75 -4.93 1.27 14.69
C VAL A 75 -4.66 -0.24 14.79
N PRO A 76 -5.65 -1.12 14.52
CA PRO A 76 -5.42 -2.56 14.44
C PRO A 76 -4.48 -2.93 13.28
N GLU A 77 -3.82 -4.08 13.38
CA GLU A 77 -3.14 -4.67 12.22
C GLU A 77 -4.16 -4.96 11.12
N HIS A 78 -3.81 -4.66 9.87
CA HIS A 78 -4.75 -4.72 8.76
C HIS A 78 -4.06 -4.87 7.42
N TRP A 79 -4.83 -5.29 6.42
CA TRP A 79 -4.47 -5.13 5.01
C TRP A 79 -4.96 -3.78 4.51
N LEU A 80 -4.08 -3.03 3.85
CA LEU A 80 -4.40 -1.77 3.20
C LEU A 80 -4.31 -1.97 1.68
N THR A 81 -5.42 -1.78 0.99
CA THR A 81 -5.48 -1.85 -0.47
C THR A 81 -5.16 -0.49 -1.07
N TYR A 82 -4.40 -0.50 -2.15
CA TYR A 82 -4.05 0.66 -2.95
C TYR A 82 -4.83 0.64 -4.26
N ILE A 83 -5.45 1.77 -4.58
CA ILE A 83 -6.12 2.02 -5.86
C ILE A 83 -5.30 3.04 -6.65
N GLY A 84 -4.99 2.71 -7.89
CA GLY A 84 -4.35 3.61 -8.84
C GLY A 84 -5.25 4.79 -9.18
N VAL A 85 -4.72 6.00 -9.14
CA VAL A 85 -5.39 7.21 -9.59
C VAL A 85 -4.46 8.00 -10.50
N ASP A 86 -5.04 8.78 -11.39
CA ASP A 86 -4.33 9.57 -12.39
C ASP A 86 -3.63 10.79 -11.76
N ASP A 87 -4.23 11.38 -10.74
CA ASP A 87 -3.67 12.48 -9.95
C ASP A 87 -4.22 12.45 -8.52
N VAL A 88 -3.40 12.02 -7.56
CA VAL A 88 -3.82 11.83 -6.18
C VAL A 88 -4.28 13.13 -5.53
N ASP A 89 -3.60 14.26 -5.78
CA ASP A 89 -3.97 15.53 -5.18
C ASP A 89 -5.35 16.00 -5.71
N ALA A 90 -5.57 15.94 -7.02
CA ALA A 90 -6.85 16.27 -7.62
C ALA A 90 -7.98 15.32 -7.18
N ARG A 91 -7.67 14.04 -6.95
CA ARG A 91 -8.66 13.07 -6.46
C ARG A 91 -8.98 13.26 -4.98
N LEU A 92 -8.01 13.60 -4.14
CA LEU A 92 -8.26 13.89 -2.73
C LEU A 92 -9.22 15.06 -2.53
N GLU A 93 -9.14 16.11 -3.34
CA GLU A 93 -10.09 17.23 -3.27
C GLU A 93 -11.53 16.77 -3.55
N LYS A 94 -11.72 15.89 -4.55
CA LYS A 94 -13.02 15.28 -4.83
C LYS A 94 -13.48 14.37 -3.70
N ALA A 95 -12.58 13.59 -3.11
CA ALA A 95 -12.89 12.69 -2.01
C ALA A 95 -13.33 13.47 -0.76
N LYS A 96 -12.62 14.56 -0.40
CA LYS A 96 -13.01 15.47 0.69
C LYS A 96 -14.40 16.06 0.45
N ALA A 97 -14.66 16.56 -0.76
CA ALA A 97 -15.97 17.10 -1.13
C ALA A 97 -17.09 16.04 -1.03
N ALA A 98 -16.75 14.76 -1.23
CA ALA A 98 -17.66 13.62 -1.07
C ALA A 98 -17.73 13.06 0.37
N GLY A 99 -17.07 13.69 1.34
CA GLY A 99 -17.14 13.32 2.76
C GLY A 99 -16.08 12.32 3.25
N ALA A 100 -15.01 12.09 2.48
CA ALA A 100 -13.88 11.30 2.95
C ALA A 100 -13.04 12.05 3.98
N ILE A 101 -12.45 11.31 4.92
CA ILE A 101 -11.46 11.83 5.87
C ILE A 101 -10.08 11.50 5.32
N ILE A 102 -9.20 12.50 5.21
CA ILE A 102 -7.80 12.26 4.84
C ILE A 102 -7.04 11.90 6.11
N CYS A 103 -6.60 10.65 6.19
CA CYS A 103 -5.90 10.11 7.36
C CYS A 103 -4.39 10.32 7.27
N LYS A 104 -3.86 10.32 6.05
CA LYS A 104 -2.47 10.62 5.75
C LYS A 104 -2.42 11.47 4.48
N ASP A 105 -1.84 12.65 4.61
CA ASP A 105 -1.67 13.58 3.49
C ASP A 105 -0.80 12.97 2.39
N ALA A 106 -0.99 13.48 1.18
CA ALA A 106 -0.28 12.98 0.02
C ALA A 106 1.23 13.23 0.12
N LEU A 107 2.01 12.16 -0.01
CA LEU A 107 3.47 12.21 0.01
C LEU A 107 4.08 11.44 -1.16
N GLU A 108 5.27 11.88 -1.53
CA GLU A 108 6.09 11.23 -2.56
C GLU A 108 6.80 10.01 -1.97
N ILE A 109 6.72 8.87 -2.66
CA ILE A 109 7.58 7.71 -2.43
C ILE A 109 8.62 7.70 -3.56
N PRO A 110 9.92 7.93 -3.24
CA PRO A 110 10.99 7.95 -4.23
C PRO A 110 10.97 6.72 -5.14
N GLY A 111 11.03 6.94 -6.44
CA GLY A 111 11.00 5.88 -7.46
C GLY A 111 9.66 5.15 -7.67
N VAL A 112 8.64 5.37 -6.83
CA VAL A 112 7.36 4.63 -6.91
C VAL A 112 6.21 5.51 -7.39
N GLY A 113 6.01 6.67 -6.78
CA GLY A 113 4.82 7.47 -7.04
C GLY A 113 4.45 8.38 -5.88
N ARG A 114 3.22 8.86 -5.87
CA ARG A 114 2.65 9.72 -4.82
C ARG A 114 1.40 9.09 -4.25
N MET A 115 1.31 8.99 -2.92
CA MET A 115 0.22 8.28 -2.26
C MET A 115 -0.36 9.04 -1.09
N ALA A 116 -1.62 8.74 -0.77
CA ALA A 116 -2.31 9.19 0.42
C ALA A 116 -3.17 8.06 1.00
N VAL A 117 -3.52 8.18 2.29
CA VAL A 117 -4.47 7.27 2.94
C VAL A 117 -5.71 8.06 3.33
N LEU A 118 -6.86 7.53 2.97
CA LEU A 118 -8.15 8.12 3.26
C LEU A 118 -9.10 7.08 3.83
N GLN A 119 -10.08 7.57 4.58
CA GLN A 119 -11.24 6.82 5.02
C GLN A 119 -12.44 7.29 4.21
N GLN A 120 -13.08 6.38 3.48
CA GLN A 120 -14.30 6.69 2.74
C GLN A 120 -15.49 6.89 3.70
N PRO A 121 -16.57 7.55 3.26
CA PRO A 121 -17.81 7.56 4.02
C PRO A 121 -18.22 6.13 4.39
N GLY A 122 -18.46 5.87 5.68
CA GLY A 122 -18.76 4.52 6.19
C GLY A 122 -17.56 3.79 6.83
N GLY A 123 -16.36 4.37 6.80
CA GLY A 123 -15.28 4.00 7.72
C GLY A 123 -14.20 3.07 7.16
N ALA A 124 -14.33 2.60 5.92
CA ALA A 124 -13.30 1.78 5.29
C ALA A 124 -12.08 2.63 4.89
N PHE A 125 -10.88 2.16 5.26
CA PHE A 125 -9.61 2.77 4.88
C PHE A 125 -9.14 2.25 3.52
N VAL A 126 -8.55 3.12 2.73
CA VAL A 126 -7.97 2.81 1.42
C VAL A 126 -6.79 3.76 1.15
N ALA A 127 -5.79 3.28 0.42
CA ALA A 127 -4.74 4.12 -0.11
C ALA A 127 -5.00 4.45 -1.58
N TRP A 128 -4.77 5.69 -1.98
CA TRP A 128 -4.75 6.08 -3.39
C TRP A 128 -3.32 6.40 -3.80
N MET A 129 -2.95 5.98 -5.01
CA MET A 129 -1.60 6.10 -5.54
C MET A 129 -1.63 6.63 -6.96
N THR A 130 -0.92 7.72 -7.23
CA THR A 130 -0.49 8.08 -8.57
C THR A 130 0.88 7.46 -8.81
N PRO A 131 0.99 6.41 -9.64
CA PRO A 131 2.28 5.79 -9.93
C PRO A 131 3.16 6.75 -10.73
N LYS A 132 4.48 6.65 -10.53
CA LYS A 132 5.41 7.23 -11.49
C LYS A 132 5.30 6.47 -12.83
N PRO A 133 5.43 7.17 -13.96
CA PRO A 133 5.63 6.51 -15.24
C PRO A 133 6.85 5.59 -15.16
N PRO A 134 6.88 4.48 -15.93
CA PRO A 134 8.11 3.70 -16.07
C PRO A 134 9.26 4.62 -16.48
N SER A 135 10.43 4.43 -15.87
CA SER A 135 11.67 5.07 -16.34
C SER A 135 11.87 4.69 -17.82
N ALA A 136 12.09 5.69 -18.67
CA ALA A 136 12.42 5.49 -20.09
C ALA A 136 13.76 4.77 -20.28
#